data_AF-A0NNQ7-F1
#
_entry.id   AF-A0NNQ7-F1
#
_cell.length_a   1.000
_cell.length_b   1.000
_cell.length_c   1.000
_cell.angle_alpha   90.00
_cell.angle_beta   90.00
_cell.angle_gamma   90.00
#
_symmetry.space_group_name_H-M   'P 1'
#
loop_
_entity.id
_entity.type
_entity.pdbx_description
1 polymer ?
#
loop_
_entity_poly.entity_id
_entity_poly.type
_entity_poly.pdbx_seq_one_letter_code
_entity_poly.pdbx_strand_id
1 'polypeptide(L)'
;MIGFGLAGCNSAGGLSSPDVTNAPAAGFGNISPGSEEEFIINVGRRIYFDQGSAVVTDEARITIENQAKWLNKNKKWLVKIQGHADDPGSEAAQKTLSTQRANAVMAELVKLGVSPKRMWVKGYGVERPVTDCDQVTCQSQNRRVVVNLREEYDESAPAGRS
;
A
#
# COMPACT_ATOMS: atom_id res chain seq x y z
N MET A 1 19.90 5.81 -54.01
CA MET A 1 19.71 5.54 -52.56
C MET A 1 19.69 6.88 -51.86
N ILE A 2 18.53 7.26 -51.32
CA ILE A 2 18.32 8.55 -50.66
C ILE A 2 18.95 8.45 -49.27
N GLY A 3 20.06 9.14 -49.07
CA GLY A 3 20.65 9.35 -47.75
C GLY A 3 19.90 10.46 -47.04
N PHE A 4 19.13 10.11 -46.01
CA PHE A 4 18.60 11.07 -45.05
C PHE A 4 19.62 11.23 -43.92
N GLY A 5 20.32 12.36 -43.93
CA GLY A 5 21.00 12.88 -42.76
C GLY A 5 19.98 13.55 -41.83
N LEU A 6 20.04 13.23 -40.55
CA LEU A 6 19.37 13.97 -39.49
C LEU A 6 20.44 14.46 -38.52
N ALA A 7 20.64 15.78 -38.52
CA ALA A 7 21.46 16.49 -37.56
C ALA A 7 20.60 16.97 -36.39
N GLY A 8 21.15 16.85 -35.18
CA GLY A 8 20.94 17.82 -34.10
C GLY A 8 20.13 17.38 -32.88
N CYS A 9 20.79 17.31 -31.73
CA CYS A 9 20.58 18.33 -30.70
C CYS A 9 21.86 18.51 -29.87
N ASN A 10 22.17 19.76 -29.54
CA ASN A 10 23.38 20.23 -28.87
C ASN A 10 23.08 20.59 -27.41
N SER A 11 24.10 20.47 -26.55
CA SER A 11 24.27 21.14 -25.25
C SER A 11 23.46 20.66 -24.03
N ALA A 12 24.12 19.87 -23.18
CA ALA A 12 24.14 20.11 -21.74
C ALA A 12 25.50 19.62 -21.19
N GLY A 13 26.21 20.50 -20.49
CA GLY A 13 27.57 20.27 -20.04
C GLY A 13 27.72 19.17 -19.00
N GLY A 14 28.94 18.62 -18.95
CA GLY A 14 29.55 18.06 -17.75
C GLY A 14 28.74 17.04 -16.98
N LEU A 15 28.38 15.91 -17.60
CA LEU A 15 28.11 14.69 -16.84
C LEU A 15 29.46 14.05 -16.51
N SER A 16 30.13 14.56 -15.48
CA SER A 16 31.16 13.80 -14.78
C SER A 16 30.49 12.55 -14.22
N SER A 17 30.76 11.40 -14.82
CA SER A 17 30.49 10.13 -14.16
C SER A 17 31.29 10.14 -12.86
N PRO A 18 30.66 10.01 -11.68
CA PRO A 18 31.42 9.91 -10.45
C PRO A 18 32.24 8.62 -10.51
N ASP A 19 33.56 8.76 -10.46
CA ASP A 19 34.55 7.69 -10.38
C ASP A 19 34.60 7.08 -8.96
N VAL A 20 33.43 6.87 -8.37
CA VAL A 20 33.25 6.16 -7.11
C VAL A 20 31.98 5.33 -7.22
N THR A 21 32.10 4.03 -6.94
CA THR A 21 30.99 3.06 -7.00
C THR A 21 29.91 3.28 -5.94
N ASN A 22 30.02 4.36 -5.15
CA ASN A 22 29.14 4.71 -4.04
C ASN A 22 28.62 6.17 -4.09
N ALA A 23 28.71 6.83 -5.25
CA ALA A 23 28.08 8.14 -5.40
C ALA A 23 26.55 8.01 -5.30
N PRO A 24 25.87 8.86 -4.52
CA PRO A 24 24.42 8.91 -4.55
C PRO A 24 23.98 9.29 -5.96
N ALA A 25 23.25 8.39 -6.61
CA ALA A 25 22.69 8.67 -7.93
C ALA A 25 21.72 9.86 -7.81
N ALA A 26 22.01 10.92 -8.56
CA ALA A 26 21.16 12.11 -8.62
C ALA A 26 19.79 11.71 -9.19
N GLY A 27 18.73 11.84 -8.38
CA GLY A 27 17.36 11.50 -8.76
C GLY A 27 16.65 10.54 -7.81
N PHE A 28 17.38 9.88 -6.89
CA PHE A 28 16.76 9.20 -5.76
C PHE A 28 16.65 10.18 -4.60
N GLY A 29 15.44 10.65 -4.30
CA GLY A 29 15.19 11.39 -3.07
C GLY A 29 15.66 10.56 -1.88
N ASN A 30 16.35 11.20 -0.92
CA ASN A 30 16.74 10.52 0.31
C ASN A 30 15.46 10.10 1.05
N ILE A 31 15.09 8.82 0.98
CA ILE A 31 13.95 8.28 1.72
C ILE A 31 14.32 8.34 3.21
N SER A 32 13.54 9.10 3.98
CA SER A 32 13.80 9.29 5.40
C SER A 32 13.42 8.04 6.19
N PRO A 33 14.31 7.47 7.03
CA PRO A 33 13.98 6.32 7.86
C PRO A 33 12.75 6.58 8.75
N GLY A 34 11.80 5.65 8.76
CA GLY A 34 10.56 5.74 9.52
C GLY A 34 9.51 6.68 8.95
N SER A 35 9.69 7.18 7.72
CA SER A 35 8.69 7.99 7.00
C SER A 35 7.60 7.13 6.35
N GLU A 36 6.50 7.75 5.93
CA GLU A 36 5.44 7.05 5.21
C GLU A 36 5.92 6.56 3.83
N GLU A 37 6.77 7.33 3.15
CA GLU A 37 7.36 6.97 1.86
C GLU A 37 8.21 5.71 1.97
N GLU A 38 8.99 5.56 3.05
CA GLU A 38 9.75 4.33 3.32
C GLU A 38 8.82 3.12 3.44
N PHE A 39 7.72 3.26 4.18
CA PHE A 39 6.75 2.19 4.33
C PHE A 39 6.11 1.80 3.00
N ILE A 40 5.76 2.78 2.16
CA ILE A 40 5.12 2.51 0.87
C ILE A 40 6.08 1.83 -0.11
N ILE A 41 7.33 2.29 -0.19
CA ILE A 41 8.29 1.84 -1.21
C ILE A 41 8.97 0.54 -0.78
N ASN A 42 9.44 0.44 0.46
CA ASN A 42 10.30 -0.66 0.90
C ASN A 42 9.52 -1.81 1.55
N VAL A 43 8.34 -1.53 2.12
CA VAL A 43 7.52 -2.54 2.81
C VAL A 43 6.31 -2.94 1.99
N GLY A 44 5.67 -1.97 1.34
CA GLY A 44 4.42 -2.17 0.61
C GLY A 44 3.22 -2.13 1.54
N ARG A 45 2.23 -1.30 1.18
CA ARG A 45 1.02 -1.08 2.00
C ARG A 45 -0.21 -1.87 1.56
N ARG A 46 -0.13 -2.60 0.43
CA ARG A 46 -1.28 -3.28 -0.17
C ARG A 46 -1.19 -4.77 0.07
N ILE A 47 -2.33 -5.37 0.40
CA ILE A 47 -2.51 -6.81 0.57
C ILE A 47 -3.67 -7.23 -0.31
N TYR A 48 -3.49 -8.27 -1.11
CA TYR A 48 -4.50 -8.73 -2.06
C TYR A 48 -5.23 -9.96 -1.54
N PHE A 49 -6.46 -10.17 -2.01
CA PHE A 49 -7.31 -11.28 -1.61
C PHE A 49 -7.95 -11.96 -2.82
N ASP A 50 -8.20 -13.26 -2.65
CA ASP A 50 -8.99 -14.03 -3.60
C ASP A 50 -10.44 -13.58 -3.62
N GLN A 51 -11.10 -13.88 -4.75
CA GLN A 51 -12.50 -13.54 -4.95
C GLN A 51 -13.38 -14.19 -3.89
N GLY A 52 -14.31 -13.42 -3.32
CA GLY A 52 -15.24 -13.88 -2.28
C GLY A 52 -14.58 -14.29 -0.96
N SER A 53 -13.27 -14.11 -0.80
CA SER A 53 -12.50 -14.60 0.35
C SER A 53 -11.99 -13.47 1.23
N ALA A 54 -12.02 -13.72 2.54
CA ALA A 54 -11.30 -12.93 3.55
C ALA A 54 -10.14 -13.72 4.19
N VAL A 55 -9.77 -14.86 3.61
CA VAL A 55 -8.64 -15.68 4.06
C VAL A 55 -7.33 -15.01 3.64
N VAL A 56 -6.40 -14.89 4.56
CA VAL A 56 -5.05 -14.38 4.31
C VAL A 56 -4.21 -15.49 3.70
N THR A 57 -3.79 -15.31 2.44
CA THR A 57 -2.90 -16.25 1.74
C THR A 57 -1.47 -16.18 2.30
N ASP A 58 -0.61 -17.13 1.90
CA ASP A 58 0.78 -17.14 2.36
C ASP A 58 1.57 -15.94 1.80
N GLU A 59 1.28 -15.51 0.57
CA GLU A 59 1.88 -14.31 -0.03
C GLU A 59 1.44 -13.03 0.72
N ALA A 60 0.16 -12.95 1.08
CA ALA A 60 -0.38 -11.88 1.90
C ALA A 60 0.29 -11.86 3.28
N ARG A 61 0.50 -13.04 3.88
CA ARG A 61 1.15 -13.20 5.19
C ARG A 61 2.58 -12.66 5.18
N ILE A 62 3.38 -12.95 4.16
CA ILE A 62 4.74 -12.41 4.02
C ILE A 62 4.73 -10.88 4.04
N THR A 63 3.79 -10.27 3.32
CA THR A 63 3.63 -8.80 3.30
C THR A 63 3.25 -8.26 4.68
N ILE A 64 2.29 -8.90 5.34
CA ILE A 64 1.84 -8.51 6.70
C ILE A 64 2.97 -8.64 7.72
N GLU A 65 3.81 -9.66 7.62
CA GLU A 65 4.97 -9.83 8.50
C GLU A 65 5.98 -8.70 8.35
N ASN A 66 6.27 -8.27 7.12
CA ASN A 66 7.16 -7.14 6.86
C ASN A 66 6.55 -5.83 7.39
N GLN A 67 5.25 -5.63 7.21
CA GLN A 67 4.52 -4.50 7.78
C GLN A 67 4.60 -4.49 9.31
N ALA A 68 4.35 -5.62 9.97
CA ALA A 68 4.40 -5.73 11.43
C ALA A 68 5.81 -5.41 11.96
N LYS A 69 6.86 -5.96 11.33
CA LYS A 69 8.26 -5.67 11.69
C LYS A 69 8.54 -4.17 11.63
N TRP A 70 8.09 -3.49 10.57
CA TRP A 70 8.31 -2.05 10.42
C TRP A 70 7.47 -1.23 11.42
N LEU A 71 6.19 -1.58 11.62
CA LEU A 71 5.27 -0.89 12.54
C LEU A 71 5.67 -1.05 14.02
N ASN A 72 6.33 -2.15 14.37
CA ASN A 72 6.86 -2.40 15.70
C ASN A 72 8.12 -1.55 15.99
N LYS A 73 8.91 -1.24 14.96
CA LYS A 73 10.04 -0.30 15.05
C LYS A 73 9.55 1.15 15.09
N ASN A 74 8.54 1.49 14.29
CA ASN A 74 8.03 2.85 14.13
C ASN A 74 6.74 3.06 14.91
N LYS A 75 6.84 3.12 16.25
CA LYS A 75 5.68 3.16 17.16
C LYS A 75 4.88 4.46 17.13
N LYS A 76 5.43 5.53 16.54
CA LYS A 76 4.77 6.84 16.41
C LYS A 76 3.51 6.81 15.55
N TRP A 77 3.44 5.88 14.59
CA TRP A 77 2.34 5.84 13.62
C TRP A 77 1.09 5.20 14.21
N LEU A 78 -0.04 5.83 13.95
CA LEU A 78 -1.35 5.18 13.95
C LEU A 78 -1.59 4.52 12.58
N VAL A 79 -2.51 3.57 12.53
CA VAL A 79 -2.71 2.72 11.34
C VAL A 79 -4.19 2.58 11.04
N LYS A 80 -4.58 3.07 9.86
CA LYS A 80 -5.91 2.86 9.29
C LYS A 80 -5.88 1.73 8.27
N ILE A 81 -6.58 0.65 8.56
CA ILE A 81 -6.66 -0.54 7.71
C ILE A 81 -7.94 -0.44 6.89
N GLN A 82 -7.78 -0.18 5.59
CA GLN A 82 -8.89 0.07 4.67
C GLN A 82 -9.15 -1.16 3.81
N GLY A 83 -10.35 -1.72 3.90
CA GLY A 83 -10.75 -2.84 3.05
C GLY A 83 -11.50 -2.37 1.81
N HIS A 84 -11.23 -3.01 0.69
CA HIS A 84 -11.93 -2.81 -0.58
C HIS A 84 -12.40 -4.17 -1.14
N ALA A 85 -13.51 -4.15 -1.87
CA ALA A 85 -14.05 -5.34 -2.50
C ALA A 85 -14.55 -5.00 -3.91
N ASP A 86 -14.48 -6.00 -4.80
CA ASP A 86 -14.88 -5.92 -6.19
C ASP A 86 -15.20 -7.35 -6.64
N ASP A 87 -16.25 -7.86 -6.00
CA ASP A 87 -16.76 -9.22 -6.08
C ASP A 87 -18.25 -9.09 -6.46
N PRO A 88 -18.81 -10.04 -7.22
CA PRO A 88 -20.24 -10.02 -7.53
C PRO A 88 -21.08 -10.09 -6.25
N GLY A 89 -22.08 -9.20 -6.12
CA GLY A 89 -22.96 -9.18 -4.96
C GLY A 89 -23.61 -7.82 -4.72
N SER A 90 -24.36 -7.71 -3.63
CA SER A 90 -24.94 -6.44 -3.19
C SER A 90 -23.89 -5.53 -2.55
N GLU A 91 -24.06 -4.22 -2.64
CA GLU A 91 -23.15 -3.25 -1.99
C GLU A 91 -22.97 -3.53 -0.49
N ALA A 92 -24.05 -3.93 0.20
CA ALA A 92 -23.99 -4.32 1.61
C ALA A 92 -23.09 -5.55 1.83
N ALA A 93 -23.20 -6.58 0.97
CA ALA A 93 -22.32 -7.75 1.04
C ALA A 93 -20.85 -7.35 0.81
N GLN A 94 -20.60 -6.45 -0.15
CA GLN A 94 -19.25 -5.95 -0.44
C GLN A 94 -18.68 -5.11 0.72
N LYS A 95 -19.52 -4.32 1.39
CA LYS A 95 -19.13 -3.57 2.60
C LYS A 95 -18.75 -4.51 3.74
N THR A 96 -19.51 -5.58 3.94
CA THR A 96 -19.19 -6.62 4.94
C THR A 96 -17.90 -7.35 4.58
N LEU A 97 -17.75 -7.83 3.34
CA LEU A 97 -16.56 -8.57 2.90
C LEU A 97 -15.28 -7.72 3.00
N SER A 98 -15.33 -6.46 2.56
CA SER A 98 -14.20 -5.53 2.70
C SER A 98 -13.84 -5.29 4.17
N THR A 99 -14.82 -5.17 5.06
CA THR A 99 -14.59 -5.05 6.51
C THR A 99 -13.95 -6.32 7.09
N GLN A 100 -14.42 -7.49 6.67
CA GLN A 100 -13.85 -8.78 7.09
C GLN A 100 -12.39 -8.94 6.66
N ARG A 101 -12.05 -8.61 5.40
CA ARG A 101 -10.66 -8.60 4.91
C ARG A 101 -9.76 -7.70 5.75
N ALA A 102 -10.21 -6.48 6.03
CA ALA A 102 -9.45 -5.53 6.85
C ALA A 102 -9.29 -6.01 8.31
N ASN A 103 -10.32 -6.63 8.89
CA ASN A 103 -10.22 -7.26 10.21
C ASN A 103 -9.25 -8.45 10.23
N ALA A 104 -9.20 -9.26 9.17
CA ALA A 104 -8.26 -10.36 9.05
C ALA A 104 -6.80 -9.86 9.08
N VAL A 105 -6.50 -8.80 8.30
CA VAL A 105 -5.19 -8.14 8.34
C VAL A 105 -4.88 -7.58 9.72
N MET A 106 -5.84 -6.89 10.36
CA MET A 106 -5.65 -6.37 11.72
C MET A 106 -5.32 -7.48 12.71
N ALA A 107 -6.04 -8.60 12.66
CA ALA A 107 -5.82 -9.73 13.55
C ALA A 107 -4.41 -10.33 13.38
N GLU A 108 -3.92 -10.46 12.14
CA GLU A 108 -2.56 -10.93 11.87
C GLU A 108 -1.50 -9.93 12.38
N LEU A 109 -1.68 -8.62 12.17
CA LEU A 109 -0.79 -7.59 12.72
C LEU A 109 -0.74 -7.63 14.25
N VAL A 110 -1.88 -7.85 14.92
CA VAL A 110 -1.95 -8.01 16.38
C VAL A 110 -1.19 -9.25 16.85
N LYS A 111 -1.36 -10.40 16.18
CA LYS A 111 -0.59 -11.63 16.48
C LYS A 111 0.92 -11.40 16.38
N LEU A 112 1.34 -10.53 15.47
CA LEU A 112 2.74 -10.14 15.24
C LEU A 112 3.20 -8.99 16.16
N GLY A 113 2.40 -8.60 17.15
CA GLY A 113 2.78 -7.67 18.22
C GLY A 113 2.48 -6.20 17.97
N VAL A 114 1.80 -5.85 16.87
CA VAL A 114 1.35 -4.46 16.65
C VAL A 114 0.20 -4.14 17.60
N SER A 115 0.34 -3.08 18.40
CA SER A 115 -0.66 -2.72 19.41
C SER A 115 -2.04 -2.44 18.77
N PRO A 116 -3.11 -3.16 19.16
CA PRO A 116 -4.47 -2.91 18.67
C PRO A 116 -4.96 -1.50 18.96
N LYS A 117 -4.40 -0.84 19.99
CA LYS A 117 -4.75 0.53 20.33
C LYS A 117 -4.39 1.50 19.21
N ARG A 118 -3.36 1.23 18.41
CA ARG A 118 -2.87 2.09 17.32
C ARG A 118 -3.61 1.87 16.00
N MET A 119 -4.56 0.94 15.94
CA MET A 119 -5.15 0.47 14.69
C MET A 119 -6.67 0.60 14.69
N TRP A 120 -7.25 0.91 13.54
CA TRP A 120 -8.68 0.77 13.29
C TRP A 120 -8.96 0.34 11.85
N VAL A 121 -10.16 -0.20 11.64
CA VAL A 121 -10.59 -0.79 10.38
C VAL A 121 -11.73 0.03 9.78
N LYS A 122 -11.71 0.21 8.46
CA LYS A 122 -12.84 0.71 7.68
C LYS A 122 -13.00 -0.10 6.39
N GLY A 123 -14.13 -0.77 6.23
CA GLY A 123 -14.53 -1.33 4.95
C GLY A 123 -15.15 -0.24 4.06
N TYR A 124 -14.67 -0.11 2.83
CA TYR A 124 -15.23 0.78 1.81
C TYR A 124 -16.10 0.04 0.80
N GLY A 125 -16.14 -1.29 0.80
CA GLY A 125 -16.84 -2.05 -0.24
C GLY A 125 -16.31 -1.68 -1.63
N VAL A 126 -17.24 -1.37 -2.53
CA VAL A 126 -16.96 -0.94 -3.92
C VAL A 126 -16.76 0.58 -4.06
N GLU A 127 -16.89 1.37 -2.98
CA GLU A 127 -16.96 2.84 -3.03
C GLU A 127 -15.67 3.54 -3.51
N ARG A 128 -14.54 2.82 -3.59
CA ARG A 128 -13.21 3.39 -3.90
C ARG A 128 -12.40 2.46 -4.82
N PRO A 129 -12.80 2.31 -6.10
CA PRO A 129 -12.03 1.51 -7.05
C PRO A 129 -10.67 2.18 -7.32
N VAL A 130 -9.61 1.37 -7.45
CA VAL A 130 -8.29 1.84 -7.91
C VAL A 130 -8.25 1.92 -9.43
N THR A 131 -8.99 1.06 -10.10
CA THR A 131 -9.18 1.12 -11.54
C THR A 131 -10.61 0.73 -11.85
N ASP A 132 -11.24 1.52 -12.71
CA ASP A 132 -12.54 1.23 -13.30
C ASP A 132 -12.27 0.38 -14.55
N CYS A 133 -12.33 -0.95 -14.42
CA CYS A 133 -12.25 -1.85 -15.55
C CYS A 133 -12.95 -3.18 -15.28
N ASP A 134 -13.75 -3.62 -16.24
CA ASP A 134 -14.56 -4.84 -16.20
C ASP A 134 -13.75 -6.14 -16.42
N GLN A 135 -12.43 -6.05 -16.54
CA GLN A 135 -11.58 -7.23 -16.75
C GLN A 135 -11.14 -7.86 -15.43
N VAL A 136 -11.15 -9.19 -15.38
CA VAL A 136 -10.76 -9.99 -14.19
C VAL A 136 -9.36 -9.63 -13.68
N THR A 137 -8.43 -9.29 -14.58
CA THR A 137 -7.07 -8.86 -14.26
C THR A 137 -7.04 -7.55 -13.45
N CYS A 138 -7.94 -6.62 -13.75
CA CYS A 138 -8.11 -5.37 -13.01
C CYS A 138 -8.83 -5.55 -11.68
N GLN A 139 -9.89 -6.35 -11.64
CA GLN A 139 -10.72 -6.54 -10.44
C GLN A 139 -9.91 -7.08 -9.26
N SER A 140 -8.87 -7.89 -9.55
CA SER A 140 -7.90 -8.34 -8.54
C SER A 140 -7.22 -7.19 -7.80
N GLN A 141 -7.04 -6.04 -8.44
CA GLN A 141 -6.45 -4.85 -7.83
C GLN A 141 -7.41 -4.14 -6.88
N ASN A 142 -8.72 -4.33 -7.07
CA ASN A 142 -9.77 -3.77 -6.22
C ASN A 142 -10.10 -4.64 -5.01
N ARG A 143 -9.79 -5.94 -5.06
CA ARG A 143 -9.85 -6.87 -3.91
C ARG A 143 -8.60 -6.75 -3.05
N ARG A 144 -8.52 -5.66 -2.30
CA ARG A 144 -7.34 -5.35 -1.49
C ARG A 144 -7.67 -4.79 -0.11
N VAL A 145 -6.68 -4.89 0.77
CA VAL A 145 -6.58 -4.08 1.98
C VAL A 145 -5.40 -3.13 1.82
N VAL A 146 -5.59 -1.88 2.27
CA VAL A 146 -4.54 -0.85 2.29
C VAL A 146 -4.27 -0.43 3.73
N VAL A 147 -3.02 -0.57 4.15
CA VAL A 147 -2.53 -0.12 5.45
C VAL A 147 -2.04 1.32 5.30
N ASN A 148 -2.78 2.29 5.84
CA ASN A 148 -2.42 3.70 5.75
C ASN A 148 -1.87 4.18 7.08
N LEU A 149 -0.71 4.83 7.06
CA LEU A 149 -0.14 5.45 8.24
C LEU A 149 -0.87 6.77 8.53
N ARG A 150 -1.04 7.07 9.81
CA ARG A 150 -1.75 8.25 10.29
C ARG A 150 -1.02 8.84 11.47
N GLU A 151 -1.01 10.16 11.56
CA GLU A 151 -0.52 10.89 12.74
C GLU A 151 -1.63 11.03 13.79
N GLU A 152 -2.88 11.11 13.33
CA GLU A 152 -4.08 11.32 14.14
C GLU A 152 -5.21 10.35 13.76
N TYR A 153 -6.17 10.15 14.66
CA TYR A 153 -7.40 9.42 14.33
C TYR A 153 -8.30 10.31 13.48
N ASP A 154 -8.95 9.70 12.48
CA ASP A 154 -9.96 10.39 11.68
C ASP A 154 -11.38 9.99 12.12
N GLU A 155 -12.40 10.61 11.52
CA GLU A 155 -13.82 10.36 11.78
C GLU A 155 -14.27 8.89 11.62
N SER A 156 -13.46 8.06 10.96
CA SER A 156 -13.74 6.64 10.80
C SER A 156 -13.18 5.77 11.93
N ALA A 157 -12.45 6.35 12.87
CA ALA A 157 -12.03 5.69 14.09
C ALA A 157 -13.24 5.45 15.02
N PRO A 158 -13.19 4.41 15.88
CA PRO A 158 -14.23 4.19 16.88
C PRO A 158 -14.41 5.42 17.79
N ALA A 159 -15.66 5.68 18.19
CA ALA A 159 -16.01 6.80 19.06
C ALA A 159 -15.14 6.84 20.33
N GLY A 160 -14.67 8.05 20.67
CA GLY A 160 -13.78 8.27 21.82
C GLY A 160 -12.28 8.11 21.52
N ARG A 161 -11.88 8.06 20.25
CA ARG A 161 -10.46 8.10 19.83
C ARG A 161 -10.10 9.25 18.89
N SER A 162 -11.09 9.93 18.30
CA SER A 162 -10.93 11.16 17.50
C SER A 162 -10.71 12.38 18.38
#